data_AF-A0A928ESG6-F1
#
_entry.id   AF-A0A928ESG6-F1
#
_cell.length_a   1.000
_cell.length_b   1.000
_cell.length_c   1.000
_cell.angle_alpha   90.00
_cell.angle_beta   90.00
_cell.angle_gamma   90.00
#
_symmetry.space_group_name_H-M   'P 1'
#
loop_
_entity.id
_entity.type
_entity.pdbx_description
1 polymer ?
#
loop_
_entity_poly.entity_id
_entity_poly.type
_entity_poly.pdbx_seq_one_letter_code
_entity_poly.pdbx_strand_id
1 'polypeptide(L)'
;MKKTLKIAILLCLAAMVTICLASCNKQPATPQETTPATTTPAETTPDGKLPEEEVKYSTGLEYATHPSIGDGNCFIVGVSTWEDTDICIPPEIDGYKVIGIANGAFNAEAFSECKQMTSITLPNTILYIGDAAFNACYGLTSITIPDGVQIIDAGAFHRCENVTSITIPNSVTEIRYGVFEFCLNLTTVTIPDSITKIDDSVFAGCEKLESVIIPNSVTSIGKQAFAMCYSMTSITIPDSVTSIGVGAFFSCTSLTTITFEGTVEQWNAMTFGDNWNLQVPATEVICSNGVVPLN
;
A
#
# COMPACT_ATOMS: atom_id res chain seq x y z
N MET A 1 -11.20 10.09 24.67
CA MET A 1 -11.19 8.68 25.11
C MET A 1 -12.22 7.77 24.40
N LYS A 2 -13.43 8.21 24.01
CA LYS A 2 -14.41 7.33 23.32
C LYS A 2 -14.22 7.14 21.80
N LYS A 3 -13.49 8.01 21.10
CA LYS A 3 -13.19 7.86 19.65
C LYS A 3 -12.05 6.87 19.37
N THR A 4 -11.02 6.86 20.20
CA THR A 4 -9.84 5.96 20.07
C THR A 4 -10.19 4.50 20.34
N LEU A 5 -11.18 4.24 21.22
CA LEU A 5 -11.64 2.89 21.55
C LEU A 5 -12.47 2.22 20.42
N LYS A 6 -13.15 3.00 19.57
CA LYS A 6 -13.88 2.46 18.40
C LYS A 6 -12.93 2.06 17.26
N ILE A 7 -11.82 2.78 17.10
CA ILE A 7 -10.78 2.46 16.10
C ILE A 7 -9.97 1.23 16.54
N ALA A 8 -9.69 1.08 17.85
CA ALA A 8 -9.02 -0.10 18.39
C ALA A 8 -9.87 -1.39 18.25
N ILE A 9 -11.21 -1.30 18.32
CA ILE A 9 -12.10 -2.44 18.07
C ILE A 9 -12.08 -2.84 16.57
N LEU A 10 -11.97 -1.86 15.67
CA LEU A 10 -11.88 -2.06 14.22
C LEU A 10 -10.53 -2.70 13.81
N LEU A 11 -9.44 -2.29 14.47
CA LEU A 11 -8.10 -2.88 14.36
C LEU A 11 -8.03 -4.34 14.84
N CYS A 12 -8.81 -4.70 15.85
CA CYS A 12 -8.84 -6.06 16.39
C CYS A 12 -9.70 -7.01 15.51
N LEU A 13 -10.63 -6.48 14.73
CA LEU A 13 -11.51 -7.25 13.83
C LEU A 13 -10.88 -7.53 12.46
N ALA A 14 -10.03 -6.64 11.91
CA ALA A 14 -9.26 -6.93 10.70
C ALA A 14 -8.26 -8.09 10.90
N ALA A 15 -7.64 -8.18 12.08
CA ALA A 15 -6.76 -9.30 12.45
C ALA A 15 -7.50 -10.65 12.67
N MET A 16 -8.81 -10.62 12.98
CA MET A 16 -9.63 -11.84 13.06
C MET A 16 -10.15 -12.31 11.69
N VAL A 17 -9.85 -11.61 10.61
CA VAL A 17 -10.00 -12.11 9.23
C VAL A 17 -8.82 -13.06 8.90
N THR A 18 -8.42 -13.89 9.88
CA THR A 18 -8.07 -15.27 9.55
C THR A 18 -9.39 -15.93 9.17
N ILE A 19 -9.85 -15.70 7.93
CA ILE A 19 -10.97 -16.46 7.39
C ILE A 19 -10.47 -17.90 7.26
N CYS A 20 -10.69 -18.66 8.34
CA CYS A 20 -11.26 -19.98 8.18
C CYS A 20 -12.32 -19.86 7.09
N LEU A 21 -12.08 -20.52 5.96
CA LEU A 21 -12.91 -20.65 4.76
C LEU A 21 -14.36 -21.13 5.00
N ALA A 22 -14.90 -21.04 6.22
CA ALA A 22 -16.09 -21.77 6.64
C ALA A 22 -17.25 -20.92 7.19
N SER A 23 -17.24 -19.57 7.20
CA SER A 23 -18.39 -18.82 7.73
C SER A 23 -18.74 -17.46 7.09
N CYS A 24 -17.98 -16.94 6.12
CA CYS A 24 -18.43 -15.77 5.37
C CYS A 24 -19.37 -16.21 4.25
N ASN A 25 -20.58 -15.66 4.21
CA ASN A 25 -21.52 -15.87 3.12
C ASN A 25 -20.99 -15.09 1.90
N LYS A 26 -20.14 -15.75 1.10
CA LYS A 26 -19.63 -15.18 -0.16
C LYS A 26 -20.81 -14.97 -1.10
N GLN A 27 -21.05 -13.72 -1.49
CA GLN A 27 -22.09 -13.40 -2.46
C GLN A 27 -21.41 -12.92 -3.74
N PRO A 28 -21.70 -13.57 -4.89
CA PRO A 28 -21.34 -12.99 -6.18
C PRO A 28 -22.13 -11.69 -6.35
N ALA A 29 -21.45 -10.62 -6.75
CA ALA A 29 -22.12 -9.39 -7.12
C ALA A 29 -23.08 -9.66 -8.29
N THR A 30 -24.33 -9.25 -8.15
CA THR A 30 -25.25 -9.24 -9.30
C THR A 30 -24.77 -8.23 -10.34
N PRO A 31 -24.82 -8.54 -11.65
CA PRO A 31 -24.56 -7.54 -12.68
C PRO A 31 -25.48 -6.35 -12.45
N GLN A 32 -24.93 -5.13 -12.37
CA GLN A 32 -25.76 -3.94 -12.44
C GLN A 32 -26.39 -3.90 -13.84
N GLU A 33 -27.72 -4.01 -13.92
CA GLU A 33 -28.45 -3.86 -15.17
C GLU A 33 -28.25 -2.43 -15.69
N THR A 34 -27.39 -2.26 -16.69
CA THR A 34 -27.50 -1.09 -17.57
C THR A 34 -28.70 -1.33 -18.47
N THR A 35 -29.72 -0.50 -18.33
CA THR A 35 -30.85 -0.48 -19.26
C THR A 35 -30.32 -0.31 -20.69
N PRO A 36 -30.82 -1.06 -21.69
CA PRO A 36 -30.34 -0.93 -23.06
C PRO A 36 -30.53 0.51 -23.56
N ALA A 37 -29.47 1.12 -24.06
CA ALA A 37 -29.51 2.44 -24.65
C ALA A 37 -30.44 2.46 -25.88
N THR A 38 -31.66 2.97 -25.70
CA THR A 38 -32.45 3.49 -26.82
C THR A 38 -31.72 4.71 -27.39
N THR A 39 -31.21 4.57 -28.61
CA THR A 39 -30.56 5.66 -29.36
C THR A 39 -31.54 6.81 -29.55
N THR A 40 -31.46 7.80 -28.66
CA THR A 40 -32.07 9.12 -28.82
C THR A 40 -30.94 10.06 -29.24
N PRO A 41 -31.16 11.00 -30.18
CA PRO A 41 -30.09 11.90 -30.64
C PRO A 41 -29.52 12.70 -29.48
N ALA A 42 -28.22 12.96 -29.50
CA ALA A 42 -27.50 13.71 -28.48
C ALA A 42 -28.17 15.06 -28.18
N GLU A 43 -28.89 15.15 -27.06
CA GLU A 43 -29.27 16.43 -26.47
C GLU A 43 -28.07 16.94 -25.66
N THR A 44 -27.58 18.11 -26.06
CA THR A 44 -26.62 18.87 -25.26
C THR A 44 -27.32 19.34 -24.00
N THR A 45 -26.75 19.07 -22.83
CA THR A 45 -27.24 19.68 -21.58
C THR A 45 -27.09 21.21 -21.68
N PRO A 46 -27.98 22.01 -21.05
CA PRO A 46 -27.93 23.47 -21.11
C PRO A 46 -26.59 24.10 -20.66
N ASP A 47 -25.73 23.33 -20.01
CA ASP A 47 -24.47 23.79 -19.40
C ASP A 47 -23.22 23.41 -20.20
N GLY A 48 -23.34 22.78 -21.39
CA GLY A 48 -22.19 22.47 -22.25
C GLY A 48 -21.17 21.49 -21.68
N LYS A 49 -21.45 20.86 -20.52
CA LYS A 49 -20.70 19.69 -20.04
C LYS A 49 -21.07 18.49 -20.89
N LEU A 50 -20.05 17.88 -21.52
CA LEU A 50 -20.16 16.52 -22.03
C LEU A 50 -20.71 15.63 -20.90
N PRO A 51 -21.66 14.71 -21.18
CA PRO A 51 -22.13 13.79 -20.17
C PRO A 51 -20.92 13.06 -19.57
N GLU A 52 -20.84 13.01 -18.23
CA GLU A 52 -19.82 12.21 -17.55
C GLU A 52 -19.99 10.76 -18.03
N GLU A 53 -18.94 10.17 -18.62
CA GLU A 53 -19.00 8.78 -19.10
C GLU A 53 -19.40 7.86 -17.94
N GLU A 54 -20.37 6.99 -18.19
CA GLU A 54 -20.84 6.01 -17.21
C GLU A 54 -19.70 5.05 -16.87
N VAL A 55 -19.25 5.04 -15.61
CA VAL A 55 -18.15 4.18 -15.14
C VAL A 55 -18.58 2.72 -15.25
N LYS A 56 -17.89 1.93 -16.09
CA LYS A 56 -18.10 0.48 -16.19
C LYS A 56 -17.37 -0.22 -15.05
N TYR A 57 -18.13 -0.82 -14.13
CA TYR A 57 -17.59 -1.66 -13.05
C TYR A 57 -17.35 -3.10 -13.51
N SER A 58 -16.38 -3.77 -12.89
CA SER A 58 -16.07 -5.16 -13.22
C SER A 58 -17.16 -6.12 -12.74
N THR A 59 -17.43 -7.12 -13.57
CA THR A 59 -18.30 -8.25 -13.24
C THR A 59 -17.54 -9.28 -12.41
N GLY A 60 -18.26 -10.21 -11.77
CA GLY A 60 -17.63 -11.32 -11.05
C GLY A 60 -17.00 -10.99 -9.71
N LEU A 61 -17.15 -9.77 -9.19
CA LEU A 61 -16.66 -9.42 -7.86
C LEU A 61 -17.37 -10.26 -6.79
N GLU A 62 -16.60 -10.92 -5.93
CA GLU A 62 -17.10 -11.56 -4.72
C GLU A 62 -16.99 -10.58 -3.56
N TYR A 63 -18.07 -10.45 -2.78
CA TYR A 63 -18.04 -9.67 -1.55
C TYR A 63 -18.56 -10.47 -0.35
N ALA A 64 -18.20 -10.00 0.83
CA ALA A 64 -18.72 -10.49 2.09
C ALA A 64 -19.18 -9.32 2.97
N THR A 65 -20.32 -9.52 3.62
CA THR A 65 -20.78 -8.68 4.72
C THR A 65 -20.37 -9.33 6.03
N HIS A 66 -20.09 -8.53 7.07
CA HIS A 66 -19.76 -9.07 8.38
C HIS A 66 -21.00 -8.99 9.31
N PRO A 67 -21.55 -10.13 9.78
CA PRO A 67 -22.80 -10.17 10.56
C PRO A 67 -22.77 -9.32 11.85
N SER A 68 -21.58 -9.15 12.44
CA SER A 68 -21.41 -8.39 13.68
C SER A 68 -21.41 -6.87 13.49
N ILE A 69 -21.39 -6.39 12.24
CA ILE A 69 -21.25 -4.95 11.96
C ILE A 69 -22.59 -4.34 11.54
N GLY A 70 -23.45 -5.06 10.80
CA GLY A 70 -24.85 -4.68 10.57
C GLY A 70 -25.08 -3.22 10.12
N ASP A 71 -24.06 -2.60 9.52
CA ASP A 71 -23.92 -1.15 9.32
C ASP A 71 -24.07 -0.73 7.86
N GLY A 72 -24.45 -1.67 6.99
CA GLY A 72 -24.58 -1.43 5.55
C GLY A 72 -23.24 -1.43 4.80
N ASN A 73 -22.19 -2.06 5.33
CA ASN A 73 -20.89 -2.15 4.69
C ASN A 73 -20.50 -3.57 4.24
N CYS A 74 -19.65 -3.67 3.22
CA CYS A 74 -19.07 -4.92 2.75
C CYS A 74 -17.58 -4.80 2.38
N PHE A 75 -16.93 -5.94 2.24
CA PHE A 75 -15.55 -6.08 1.78
C PHE A 75 -15.50 -6.92 0.51
N ILE A 76 -14.63 -6.54 -0.43
CA ILE A 76 -14.30 -7.39 -1.59
C ILE A 76 -13.42 -8.53 -1.11
N VAL A 77 -13.80 -9.76 -1.45
CA VAL A 77 -13.09 -10.99 -1.06
C VAL A 77 -12.48 -11.75 -2.24
N GLY A 78 -12.70 -11.25 -3.46
CA GLY A 78 -12.03 -11.72 -4.67
C GLY A 78 -12.86 -11.52 -5.92
N VAL A 79 -12.51 -12.26 -6.97
CA VAL A 79 -13.18 -12.25 -8.28
C VAL A 79 -13.41 -13.69 -8.73
N SER A 80 -14.67 -14.06 -8.96
CA SER A 80 -15.08 -15.39 -9.41
C SER A 80 -15.01 -15.58 -10.92
N THR A 81 -15.04 -14.50 -11.70
CA THR A 81 -14.98 -14.54 -13.17
C THR A 81 -14.07 -13.42 -13.69
N TRP A 82 -12.99 -13.82 -14.37
CA TRP A 82 -12.01 -12.91 -14.94
C TRP A 82 -12.34 -12.65 -16.40
N GLU A 83 -13.10 -11.59 -16.67
CA GLU A 83 -13.43 -11.15 -18.03
C GLU A 83 -12.52 -10.01 -18.51
N ASP A 84 -12.00 -9.22 -17.55
CA ASP A 84 -11.17 -8.04 -17.78
C ASP A 84 -9.86 -8.16 -16.97
N THR A 85 -8.75 -7.61 -17.50
CA THR A 85 -7.48 -7.45 -16.76
C THR A 85 -7.43 -6.15 -15.96
N ASP A 86 -8.36 -5.23 -16.22
CA ASP A 86 -8.52 -3.97 -15.53
C ASP A 86 -9.75 -4.04 -14.61
N ILE A 87 -9.50 -4.14 -13.30
CA ILE A 87 -10.57 -4.34 -12.32
C ILE A 87 -11.08 -2.99 -11.82
N CYS A 88 -12.38 -2.74 -11.91
CA CYS A 88 -13.02 -1.52 -11.41
C CYS A 88 -14.04 -1.87 -10.33
N ILE A 89 -13.72 -1.54 -9.07
CA ILE A 89 -14.57 -1.85 -7.91
C ILE A 89 -15.62 -0.74 -7.72
N PRO A 90 -16.91 -1.07 -7.64
CA PRO A 90 -17.95 -0.08 -7.37
C PRO A 90 -17.92 0.39 -5.91
N PRO A 91 -18.36 1.63 -5.62
CA PRO A 91 -18.47 2.13 -4.25
C PRO A 91 -19.56 1.42 -3.41
N GLU A 92 -20.50 0.73 -4.06
CA GLU A 92 -21.61 0.01 -3.45
C GLU A 92 -21.95 -1.25 -4.25
N ILE A 93 -22.27 -2.36 -3.57
CA ILE A 93 -22.74 -3.62 -4.18
C ILE A 93 -23.99 -4.09 -3.40
N ASP A 94 -25.09 -4.32 -4.11
CA ASP A 94 -26.36 -4.83 -3.55
C ASP A 94 -26.87 -4.06 -2.31
N GLY A 95 -26.70 -2.73 -2.29
CA GLY A 95 -27.08 -1.88 -1.17
C GLY A 95 -26.06 -1.76 -0.04
N TYR A 96 -24.90 -2.45 -0.16
CA TYR A 96 -23.81 -2.39 0.80
C TYR A 96 -22.67 -1.52 0.27
N LYS A 97 -22.25 -0.55 1.07
CA LYS A 97 -21.09 0.28 0.78
C LYS A 97 -19.81 -0.55 0.84
N VAL A 98 -18.99 -0.50 -0.20
CA VAL A 98 -17.71 -1.21 -0.25
C VAL A 98 -16.67 -0.42 0.53
N ILE A 99 -16.24 -0.93 1.68
CA ILE A 99 -15.31 -0.21 2.58
C ILE A 99 -13.91 -0.82 2.66
N GLY A 100 -13.67 -1.95 2.02
CA GLY A 100 -12.35 -2.56 2.12
C GLY A 100 -12.10 -3.70 1.16
N ILE A 101 -10.83 -4.02 1.01
CA ILE A 101 -10.31 -5.20 0.31
C ILE A 101 -9.88 -6.19 1.40
N ALA A 102 -10.46 -7.38 1.41
CA ALA A 102 -10.20 -8.38 2.43
C ALA A 102 -8.81 -9.02 2.28
N ASN A 103 -8.38 -9.71 3.34
CA ASN A 103 -7.13 -10.46 3.35
C ASN A 103 -7.08 -11.44 2.18
N GLY A 104 -6.03 -11.34 1.38
CA GLY A 104 -5.77 -12.17 0.22
C GLY A 104 -6.82 -12.09 -0.89
N ALA A 105 -7.68 -11.06 -0.93
CA ALA A 105 -8.78 -10.97 -1.90
C ALA A 105 -8.31 -11.11 -3.36
N PHE A 106 -7.14 -10.56 -3.68
CA PHE A 106 -6.48 -10.66 -4.98
C PHE A 106 -5.09 -11.32 -4.88
N ASN A 107 -4.84 -12.14 -3.86
CA ASN A 107 -3.54 -12.81 -3.72
C ASN A 107 -3.29 -13.77 -4.88
N ALA A 108 -2.29 -13.49 -5.71
CA ALA A 108 -2.01 -14.23 -6.93
C ALA A 108 -1.33 -15.59 -6.70
N GLU A 109 -0.85 -15.85 -5.49
CA GLU A 109 -0.43 -17.19 -5.07
C GLU A 109 -1.64 -18.09 -4.78
N ALA A 110 -2.79 -17.51 -4.40
CA ALA A 110 -4.05 -18.22 -4.22
C ALA A 110 -4.91 -18.24 -5.51
N PHE A 111 -4.86 -17.17 -6.29
CA PHE A 111 -5.68 -16.95 -7.49
C PHE A 111 -4.79 -16.62 -8.69
N SER A 112 -4.47 -17.63 -9.49
CA SER A 112 -3.47 -17.51 -10.57
C SER A 112 -3.76 -16.42 -11.61
N GLU A 113 -5.03 -16.07 -11.77
CA GLU A 113 -5.57 -15.08 -12.69
C GLU A 113 -5.18 -13.65 -12.26
N CYS A 114 -5.02 -13.39 -10.95
CA CYS A 114 -4.51 -12.12 -10.44
C CYS A 114 -3.10 -11.79 -10.95
N LYS A 115 -2.35 -12.78 -11.46
CA LYS A 115 -1.04 -12.55 -12.09
C LYS A 115 -1.15 -11.74 -13.38
N GLN A 116 -2.32 -11.74 -14.02
CA GLN A 116 -2.59 -11.05 -15.29
C GLN A 116 -3.30 -9.71 -15.10
N MET A 117 -3.72 -9.36 -13.87
CA MET A 117 -4.37 -8.08 -13.57
C MET A 117 -3.41 -6.93 -13.82
N THR A 118 -3.77 -6.02 -14.73
CA THR A 118 -2.92 -4.90 -15.18
C THR A 118 -3.16 -3.63 -14.39
N SER A 119 -4.41 -3.40 -13.97
CA SER A 119 -4.81 -2.27 -13.16
C SER A 119 -5.96 -2.62 -12.22
N ILE A 120 -6.09 -1.84 -11.14
CA ILE A 120 -7.26 -1.87 -10.27
C ILE A 120 -7.68 -0.45 -9.88
N THR A 121 -8.96 -0.13 -10.07
CA THR A 121 -9.59 1.12 -9.65
C THR A 121 -10.34 0.88 -8.35
N LEU A 122 -9.88 1.53 -7.28
CA LEU A 122 -10.47 1.47 -5.95
C LEU A 122 -11.38 2.70 -5.72
N PRO A 123 -12.63 2.53 -5.26
CA PRO A 123 -13.49 3.67 -4.97
C PRO A 123 -13.03 4.41 -3.70
N ASN A 124 -13.35 5.70 -3.58
CA ASN A 124 -13.04 6.52 -2.40
C ASN A 124 -13.76 6.08 -1.12
N THR A 125 -14.62 5.06 -1.21
CA THR A 125 -15.28 4.43 -0.06
C THR A 125 -14.36 3.46 0.68
N ILE A 126 -13.25 3.01 0.06
CA ILE A 126 -12.28 2.09 0.67
C ILE A 126 -11.56 2.77 1.84
N LEU A 127 -11.58 2.09 2.99
CA LEU A 127 -10.93 2.48 4.24
C LEU A 127 -9.82 1.48 4.64
N TYR A 128 -9.89 0.23 4.16
CA TYR A 128 -9.00 -0.86 4.58
C TYR A 128 -8.49 -1.67 3.38
N ILE A 129 -7.19 -1.96 3.37
CA ILE A 129 -6.57 -2.93 2.47
C ILE A 129 -5.93 -4.01 3.34
N GLY A 130 -6.45 -5.24 3.23
CA GLY A 130 -6.09 -6.37 4.10
C GLY A 130 -4.75 -7.02 3.81
N ASP A 131 -4.40 -7.98 4.68
CA ASP A 131 -3.14 -8.73 4.63
C ASP A 131 -3.02 -9.47 3.31
N ALA A 132 -1.87 -9.35 2.65
CA ALA A 132 -1.58 -9.96 1.36
C ALA A 132 -2.64 -9.70 0.28
N ALA A 133 -3.44 -8.63 0.38
CA ALA A 133 -4.61 -8.36 -0.48
C ALA A 133 -4.28 -8.44 -1.97
N PHE A 134 -3.12 -7.95 -2.40
CA PHE A 134 -2.62 -7.95 -3.78
C PHE A 134 -1.26 -8.67 -3.90
N ASN A 135 -0.96 -9.59 -2.99
CA ASN A 135 0.31 -10.31 -3.01
C ASN A 135 0.53 -11.01 -4.36
N ALA A 136 1.73 -10.87 -4.93
CA ALA A 136 2.16 -11.46 -6.18
C ALA A 136 1.32 -11.06 -7.42
N CYS A 137 0.62 -9.91 -7.39
CA CYS A 137 -0.04 -9.35 -8.58
C CYS A 137 0.98 -8.87 -9.62
N TYR A 138 1.65 -9.82 -10.29
CA TYR A 138 2.77 -9.55 -11.19
C TYR A 138 2.41 -8.65 -12.38
N GLY A 139 1.18 -8.69 -12.87
CA GLY A 139 0.72 -7.85 -13.98
C GLY A 139 0.48 -6.38 -13.62
N LEU A 140 0.37 -6.07 -12.33
CA LEU A 140 -0.10 -4.77 -11.87
C LEU A 140 0.98 -3.71 -12.10
N THR A 141 0.64 -2.66 -12.86
CA THR A 141 1.62 -1.65 -13.30
C THR A 141 1.56 -0.34 -12.51
N SER A 142 0.40 -0.04 -11.94
CA SER A 142 0.16 1.15 -11.13
C SER A 142 -0.97 0.89 -10.13
N ILE A 143 -0.89 1.56 -8.98
CA ILE A 143 -1.89 1.47 -7.92
C ILE A 143 -2.10 2.87 -7.35
N THR A 144 -3.34 3.35 -7.41
CA THR A 144 -3.76 4.56 -6.70
C THR A 144 -4.50 4.16 -5.45
N ILE A 145 -3.92 4.44 -4.28
CA ILE A 145 -4.56 4.18 -2.99
C ILE A 145 -5.49 5.37 -2.69
N PRO A 146 -6.81 5.15 -2.50
CA PRO A 146 -7.76 6.25 -2.27
C PRO A 146 -7.48 7.03 -0.98
N ASP A 147 -7.77 8.33 -0.98
CA ASP A 147 -7.58 9.26 0.17
C ASP A 147 -8.36 8.87 1.45
N GLY A 148 -9.30 7.91 1.35
CA GLY A 148 -10.03 7.38 2.49
C GLY A 148 -9.29 6.28 3.25
N VAL A 149 -8.27 5.65 2.65
CA VAL A 149 -7.60 4.47 3.19
C VAL A 149 -6.85 4.82 4.46
N GLN A 150 -7.15 4.11 5.55
CA GLN A 150 -6.56 4.34 6.87
C GLN A 150 -5.47 3.33 7.21
N ILE A 151 -5.60 2.11 6.68
CA ILE A 151 -4.75 0.96 6.99
C ILE A 151 -4.42 0.20 5.70
N ILE A 152 -3.13 -0.10 5.53
CA ILE A 152 -2.60 -1.04 4.55
C ILE A 152 -1.88 -2.13 5.34
N ASP A 153 -2.46 -3.33 5.36
CA ASP A 153 -1.98 -4.42 6.20
C ASP A 153 -0.76 -5.14 5.61
N ALA A 154 -0.16 -6.04 6.40
CA ALA A 154 1.10 -6.68 6.07
C ALA A 154 1.08 -7.36 4.68
N GLY A 155 2.16 -7.19 3.93
CA GLY A 155 2.34 -7.79 2.61
C GLY A 155 1.28 -7.41 1.56
N ALA A 156 0.45 -6.38 1.78
CA ALA A 156 -0.67 -6.06 0.89
C ALA A 156 -0.30 -5.93 -0.58
N PHE A 157 0.90 -5.46 -0.92
CA PHE A 157 1.42 -5.34 -2.27
C PHE A 157 2.76 -6.07 -2.46
N HIS A 158 3.05 -7.07 -1.62
CA HIS A 158 4.26 -7.88 -1.72
C HIS A 158 4.35 -8.55 -3.10
N ARG A 159 5.51 -8.49 -3.76
CA ARG A 159 5.76 -9.02 -5.12
C ARG A 159 4.82 -8.48 -6.20
N CYS A 160 4.33 -7.26 -6.05
CA CYS A 160 3.77 -6.48 -7.17
C CYS A 160 4.91 -5.96 -8.06
N GLU A 161 5.61 -6.88 -8.73
CA GLU A 161 6.93 -6.64 -9.32
C GLU A 161 6.94 -5.58 -10.44
N ASN A 162 5.82 -5.39 -11.17
CA ASN A 162 5.70 -4.44 -12.27
C ASN A 162 5.17 -3.06 -11.86
N VAL A 163 4.84 -2.84 -10.58
CA VAL A 163 4.39 -1.52 -10.11
C VAL A 163 5.56 -0.55 -10.16
N THR A 164 5.38 0.55 -10.90
CA THR A 164 6.43 1.55 -11.13
C THR A 164 6.38 2.74 -10.18
N SER A 165 5.18 3.08 -9.70
CA SER A 165 4.94 4.19 -8.78
C SER A 165 3.78 3.87 -7.83
N ILE A 166 3.87 4.38 -6.61
CA ILE A 166 2.85 4.23 -5.57
C ILE A 166 2.71 5.58 -4.87
N THR A 167 1.47 6.06 -4.77
CA THR A 167 1.13 7.22 -3.94
C THR A 167 0.39 6.72 -2.70
N ILE A 168 0.98 6.91 -1.53
CA ILE A 168 0.36 6.55 -0.25
C ILE A 168 -0.29 7.83 0.31
N PRO A 169 -1.62 7.86 0.51
CA PRO A 169 -2.31 9.07 0.95
C PRO A 169 -2.04 9.39 2.42
N ASN A 170 -2.14 10.67 2.78
CA ASN A 170 -1.96 11.18 4.15
C ASN A 170 -2.97 10.63 5.17
N SER A 171 -4.02 9.95 4.72
CA SER A 171 -4.97 9.24 5.57
C SER A 171 -4.40 7.94 6.15
N VAL A 172 -3.38 7.36 5.51
CA VAL A 172 -2.75 6.11 5.96
C VAL A 172 -1.92 6.41 7.19
N THR A 173 -2.25 5.77 8.31
CA THR A 173 -1.56 6.01 9.59
C THR A 173 -0.49 4.97 9.92
N GLU A 174 -0.48 3.86 9.17
CA GLU A 174 0.41 2.72 9.39
C GLU A 174 0.71 2.04 8.05
N ILE A 175 1.99 1.76 7.78
CA ILE A 175 2.44 0.87 6.71
C ILE A 175 3.14 -0.31 7.40
N ARG A 176 2.52 -1.48 7.35
CA ARG A 176 2.97 -2.68 8.09
C ARG A 176 4.09 -3.44 7.39
N TYR A 177 4.59 -4.47 8.08
CA TYR A 177 5.54 -5.44 7.59
C TYR A 177 5.38 -5.77 6.09
N GLY A 178 6.45 -5.57 5.31
CA GLY A 178 6.57 -6.07 3.94
C GLY A 178 5.54 -5.56 2.92
N VAL A 179 4.82 -4.46 3.20
CA VAL A 179 3.71 -3.99 2.33
C VAL A 179 4.13 -3.86 0.86
N PHE A 180 5.33 -3.35 0.57
CA PHE A 180 5.86 -3.20 -0.80
C PHE A 180 7.12 -4.04 -1.04
N GLU A 181 7.32 -5.10 -0.25
CA GLU A 181 8.48 -5.98 -0.40
C GLU A 181 8.49 -6.60 -1.81
N PHE A 182 9.66 -6.62 -2.47
CA PHE A 182 9.86 -7.09 -3.84
C PHE A 182 8.99 -6.40 -4.91
N CYS A 183 8.62 -5.12 -4.73
CA CYS A 183 8.14 -4.27 -5.82
C CYS A 183 9.32 -3.85 -6.73
N LEU A 184 9.84 -4.80 -7.53
CA LEU A 184 11.13 -4.68 -8.24
C LEU A 184 11.25 -3.44 -9.12
N ASN A 185 10.15 -3.02 -9.77
CA ASN A 185 10.15 -1.88 -10.69
C ASN A 185 9.77 -0.53 -10.05
N LEU A 186 9.54 -0.48 -8.74
CA LEU A 186 9.18 0.75 -8.04
C LEU A 186 10.37 1.72 -8.03
N THR A 187 10.22 2.91 -8.64
CA THR A 187 11.33 3.86 -8.79
C THR A 187 11.34 4.96 -7.74
N THR A 188 10.16 5.41 -7.31
CA THR A 188 10.01 6.48 -6.33
C THR A 188 8.88 6.16 -5.36
N VAL A 189 9.07 6.58 -4.11
CA VAL A 189 8.03 6.54 -3.07
C VAL A 189 8.08 7.83 -2.26
N THR A 190 6.90 8.42 -2.06
CA THR A 190 6.69 9.47 -1.07
C THR A 190 5.98 8.87 0.13
N ILE A 191 6.64 8.87 1.29
CA ILE A 191 6.03 8.42 2.54
C ILE A 191 5.25 9.61 3.14
N PRO A 192 3.97 9.45 3.49
CA PRO A 192 3.15 10.56 3.95
C PRO A 192 3.49 10.97 5.39
N ASP A 193 3.26 12.24 5.72
CA ASP A 193 3.56 12.83 7.04
C ASP A 193 2.80 12.17 8.20
N SER A 194 1.76 11.40 7.91
CA SER A 194 1.01 10.61 8.89
C SER A 194 1.77 9.40 9.42
N ILE A 195 2.83 8.95 8.73
CA ILE A 195 3.60 7.76 9.09
C ILE A 195 4.65 8.09 10.15
N THR A 196 4.60 7.37 11.26
CA THR A 196 5.55 7.56 12.37
C THR A 196 6.66 6.52 12.42
N LYS A 197 6.51 5.42 11.68
CA LYS A 197 7.46 4.31 11.61
C LYS A 197 7.43 3.67 10.23
N ILE A 198 8.59 3.36 9.69
CA ILE A 198 8.74 2.48 8.54
C ILE A 198 9.00 1.09 9.13
N ASP A 199 8.05 0.18 8.98
CA ASP A 199 8.12 -1.15 9.59
C ASP A 199 9.14 -2.06 8.89
N ASP A 200 9.28 -3.28 9.40
CA ASP A 200 10.21 -4.28 8.89
C ASP A 200 9.91 -4.62 7.40
N SER A 201 10.98 -4.70 6.60
CA SER A 201 10.96 -5.09 5.17
C SER A 201 10.04 -4.30 4.24
N VAL A 202 9.48 -3.15 4.64
CA VAL A 202 8.43 -2.43 3.86
C VAL A 202 8.81 -2.22 2.40
N PHE A 203 10.06 -1.85 2.09
CA PHE A 203 10.57 -1.64 0.74
C PHE A 203 11.75 -2.58 0.42
N ALA A 204 11.90 -3.69 1.13
CA ALA A 204 12.97 -4.66 0.87
C ALA A 204 12.84 -5.21 -0.55
N GLY A 205 13.95 -5.29 -1.29
CA GLY A 205 13.97 -5.81 -2.66
C GLY A 205 13.31 -4.89 -3.70
N CYS A 206 12.99 -3.64 -3.38
CA CYS A 206 12.62 -2.64 -4.38
C CYS A 206 13.87 -2.23 -5.19
N GLU A 207 14.32 -3.10 -6.09
CA GLU A 207 15.63 -3.02 -6.74
C GLU A 207 15.84 -1.72 -7.52
N LYS A 208 14.78 -1.19 -8.16
CA LYS A 208 14.82 0.05 -8.93
C LYS A 208 14.52 1.31 -8.12
N LEU A 209 14.34 1.23 -6.81
CA LEU A 209 14.01 2.40 -5.98
C LEU A 209 15.19 3.35 -5.92
N GLU A 210 15.08 4.50 -6.59
CA GLU A 210 16.16 5.48 -6.73
C GLU A 210 16.19 6.48 -5.58
N SER A 211 15.01 6.87 -5.09
CA SER A 211 14.85 7.85 -4.02
C SER A 211 13.61 7.58 -3.17
N VAL A 212 13.71 7.93 -1.90
CA VAL A 212 12.62 7.88 -0.92
C VAL A 212 12.64 9.18 -0.14
N ILE A 213 11.48 9.82 -0.03
CA ILE A 213 11.30 10.97 0.85
C ILE A 213 10.77 10.43 2.18
N ILE A 214 11.60 10.50 3.22
CA ILE A 214 11.23 10.14 4.60
C ILE A 214 10.77 11.43 5.31
N PRO A 215 9.51 11.52 5.78
CA PRO A 215 9.01 12.72 6.44
C PRO A 215 9.51 12.84 7.89
N ASN A 216 9.51 14.06 8.41
CA ASN A 216 9.95 14.38 9.78
C ASN A 216 9.10 13.74 10.89
N SER A 217 7.96 13.15 10.55
CA SER A 217 7.14 12.37 11.49
C SER A 217 7.71 10.98 11.78
N VAL A 218 8.60 10.44 10.93
CA VAL A 218 9.19 9.12 11.12
C VAL A 218 10.21 9.12 12.25
N THR A 219 10.01 8.23 13.21
CA THR A 219 10.87 8.09 14.40
C THR A 219 11.76 6.85 14.39
N SER A 220 11.44 5.87 13.52
CA SER A 220 12.19 4.62 13.41
C SER A 220 12.10 4.01 12.01
N ILE A 221 13.22 3.44 11.56
CA ILE A 221 13.32 2.62 10.35
C ILE A 221 13.53 1.16 10.77
N GLY A 222 12.66 0.25 10.32
CA GLY A 222 12.63 -1.15 10.71
C GLY A 222 13.77 -2.00 10.17
N LYS A 223 13.79 -3.27 10.60
CA LYS A 223 14.71 -4.28 10.09
C LYS A 223 14.50 -4.46 8.59
N GLN A 224 15.60 -4.45 7.83
CA GLN A 224 15.58 -4.66 6.38
C GLN A 224 14.65 -3.73 5.59
N ALA A 225 14.19 -2.61 6.17
CA ALA A 225 13.16 -1.75 5.57
C ALA A 225 13.45 -1.31 4.12
N PHE A 226 14.73 -1.13 3.77
CA PHE A 226 15.22 -0.78 2.44
C PHE A 226 16.32 -1.75 1.97
N ALA A 227 16.37 -2.97 2.49
CA ALA A 227 17.38 -3.94 2.06
C ALA A 227 17.26 -4.20 0.56
N MET A 228 18.38 -4.38 -0.14
CA MET A 228 18.45 -4.70 -1.57
C MET A 228 17.83 -3.64 -2.50
N CYS A 229 17.72 -2.38 -2.06
CA CYS A 229 17.42 -1.25 -2.96
C CYS A 229 18.66 -0.88 -3.79
N TYR A 230 18.98 -1.70 -4.81
CA TYR A 230 20.23 -1.61 -5.57
C TYR A 230 20.41 -0.29 -6.33
N SER A 231 19.33 0.37 -6.76
CA SER A 231 19.39 1.65 -7.48
C SER A 231 19.45 2.89 -6.59
N MET A 232 19.26 2.77 -5.27
CA MET A 232 19.22 3.93 -4.38
C MET A 232 20.63 4.52 -4.26
N THR A 233 20.81 5.76 -4.72
CA THR A 233 22.12 6.44 -4.72
C THR A 233 22.34 7.35 -3.53
N SER A 234 21.24 7.89 -2.99
CA SER A 234 21.27 8.77 -1.83
C SER A 234 20.05 8.58 -0.96
N ILE A 235 20.20 8.88 0.33
CA ILE A 235 19.09 8.93 1.27
C ILE A 235 19.28 10.11 2.23
N THR A 236 18.17 10.78 2.54
CA THR A 236 18.10 11.78 3.61
C THR A 236 17.26 11.23 4.76
N ILE A 237 17.87 11.19 5.94
CA ILE A 237 17.28 10.69 7.18
C ILE A 237 16.95 11.89 8.06
N PRO A 238 15.66 12.14 8.39
CA PRO A 238 15.26 13.21 9.29
C PRO A 238 15.88 13.13 10.68
N ASP A 239 16.03 14.28 11.33
CA ASP A 239 16.56 14.38 12.71
C ASP A 239 15.65 13.76 13.78
N SER A 240 14.39 13.48 13.42
CA SER A 240 13.41 12.79 14.23
C SER A 240 13.61 11.27 14.29
N VAL A 241 14.40 10.70 13.39
CA VAL A 241 14.72 9.27 13.41
C VAL A 241 15.68 8.97 14.55
N THR A 242 15.27 8.09 15.45
CA THR A 242 16.04 7.72 16.66
C THR A 242 16.59 6.29 16.61
N SER A 243 16.10 5.46 15.70
CA SER A 243 16.55 4.07 15.54
C SER A 243 16.49 3.58 14.09
N ILE A 244 17.51 2.82 13.69
CA ILE A 244 17.60 2.13 12.40
C ILE A 244 17.82 0.63 12.66
N GLY A 245 16.94 -0.21 12.12
CA GLY A 245 16.91 -1.64 12.39
C GLY A 245 18.04 -2.45 11.74
N VAL A 246 18.09 -3.74 12.11
CA VAL A 246 19.06 -4.71 11.59
C VAL A 246 18.98 -4.77 10.07
N GLY A 247 20.12 -4.63 9.38
CA GLY A 247 20.18 -4.68 7.92
C GLY A 247 19.27 -3.70 7.18
N ALA A 248 18.86 -2.57 7.78
CA ALA A 248 17.90 -1.64 7.17
C ALA A 248 18.22 -1.23 5.73
N PHE A 249 19.49 -1.05 5.39
CA PHE A 249 20.03 -0.74 4.06
C PHE A 249 21.00 -1.84 3.57
N PHE A 250 20.83 -3.08 4.03
CA PHE A 250 21.66 -4.21 3.61
C PHE A 250 21.68 -4.33 2.08
N SER A 251 22.86 -4.41 1.48
CA SER A 251 23.04 -4.52 0.03
C SER A 251 22.41 -3.38 -0.79
N CYS A 252 22.29 -2.16 -0.24
CA CYS A 252 22.07 -0.97 -1.07
C CYS A 252 23.37 -0.58 -1.78
N THR A 253 23.76 -1.37 -2.79
CA THR A 253 25.10 -1.34 -3.40
C THR A 253 25.43 -0.08 -4.19
N SER A 254 24.45 0.77 -4.49
CA SER A 254 24.67 2.08 -5.13
C SER A 254 24.58 3.25 -4.15
N LEU A 255 24.29 3.02 -2.88
CA LEU A 255 24.05 4.08 -1.89
C LEU A 255 25.37 4.71 -1.45
N THR A 256 25.77 5.78 -2.13
CA THR A 256 27.05 6.47 -1.90
C THR A 256 26.92 7.67 -0.97
N THR A 257 25.72 8.22 -0.81
CA THR A 257 25.48 9.42 0.00
C THR A 257 24.41 9.16 1.05
N ILE A 258 24.76 9.33 2.33
CA ILE A 258 23.81 9.33 3.44
C ILE A 258 23.85 10.70 4.10
N THR A 259 22.72 11.39 4.11
CA THR A 259 22.54 12.65 4.83
C THR A 259 21.64 12.41 6.03
N PHE A 260 22.01 12.97 7.17
CA PHE A 260 21.19 13.04 8.37
C PHE A 260 20.91 14.52 8.67
N GLU A 261 19.63 14.89 8.80
CA GLU A 261 19.25 16.30 8.99
C GLU A 261 19.62 16.83 10.38
N GLY A 262 19.89 15.93 11.33
CA GLY A 262 20.31 16.28 12.68
C GLY A 262 21.80 16.57 12.81
N THR A 263 22.26 16.66 14.05
CA THR A 263 23.66 16.87 14.42
C THR A 263 24.44 15.55 14.53
N VAL A 264 25.77 15.63 14.49
CA VAL A 264 26.67 14.51 14.78
C VAL A 264 26.37 13.89 16.15
N GLU A 265 26.05 14.73 17.14
CA GLU A 265 25.69 14.27 18.49
C GLU A 265 24.39 13.46 18.49
N GLN A 266 23.38 13.91 17.73
CA GLN A 266 22.13 13.16 17.57
C GLN A 266 22.36 11.84 16.83
N TRP A 267 23.15 11.84 15.75
CA TRP A 267 23.48 10.62 15.02
C TRP A 267 24.16 9.57 15.91
N ASN A 268 25.16 9.98 16.68
CA ASN A 268 25.89 9.09 17.59
C ASN A 268 25.04 8.59 18.77
N ALA A 269 23.91 9.24 19.05
CA ALA A 269 22.95 8.82 20.07
C ALA A 269 21.86 7.87 19.54
N MET A 270 21.78 7.66 18.23
CA MET A 270 20.80 6.74 17.63
C MET A 270 21.09 5.28 17.99
N THR A 271 20.04 4.46 17.96
CA THR A 271 20.18 3.00 18.06
C THR A 271 20.28 2.39 16.67
N PHE A 272 21.35 1.62 16.44
CA PHE A 272 21.57 0.90 15.18
C PHE A 272 21.47 -0.61 15.40
N GLY A 273 20.75 -1.30 14.52
CA GLY A 273 20.76 -2.75 14.44
C GLY A 273 22.02 -3.28 13.76
N ASP A 274 22.34 -4.55 14.02
CA ASP A 274 23.47 -5.22 13.40
C ASP A 274 23.46 -5.07 11.87
N ASN A 275 24.63 -4.73 11.31
CA ASN A 275 24.84 -4.68 9.86
C ASN A 275 23.82 -3.81 9.12
N TRP A 276 23.27 -2.76 9.77
CA TRP A 276 22.25 -1.88 9.20
C TRP A 276 22.63 -1.31 7.82
N ASN A 277 23.92 -1.13 7.54
CA ASN A 277 24.50 -0.63 6.29
C ASN A 277 25.48 -1.63 5.62
N LEU A 278 25.40 -2.93 5.90
CA LEU A 278 26.34 -3.89 5.31
C LEU A 278 26.23 -3.91 3.78
N GLN A 279 27.37 -3.86 3.08
CA GLN A 279 27.48 -3.74 1.61
C GLN A 279 27.00 -2.40 1.03
N VAL A 280 26.91 -1.35 1.85
CA VAL A 280 26.68 0.03 1.40
C VAL A 280 28.04 0.70 1.11
N PRO A 281 28.21 1.36 -0.06
CA PRO A 281 29.47 2.02 -0.41
C PRO A 281 29.69 3.39 0.24
N ALA A 282 28.65 4.02 0.83
CA ALA A 282 28.80 5.25 1.60
C ALA A 282 29.83 5.06 2.73
N THR A 283 30.79 5.98 2.82
CA THR A 283 31.89 5.94 3.80
C THR A 283 31.71 6.91 4.96
N GLU A 284 30.73 7.79 4.87
CA GLU A 284 30.41 8.77 5.89
C GLU A 284 28.93 9.16 5.83
N VAL A 285 28.47 9.76 6.92
CA VAL A 285 27.14 10.36 7.06
C VAL A 285 27.34 11.86 7.20
N ILE A 286 26.67 12.62 6.33
CA ILE A 286 26.69 14.07 6.33
C ILE A 286 25.62 14.57 7.30
N CYS A 287 26.04 15.20 8.40
CA CYS A 287 25.16 15.82 9.38
C CYS A 287 25.13 17.34 9.22
N SER A 288 24.16 18.02 9.85
CA SER A 288 24.02 19.48 9.81
C SER A 288 25.25 20.26 10.34
N ASN A 289 26.03 19.68 11.25
CA ASN A 289 27.17 20.31 11.91
C ASN A 289 28.51 19.55 11.71
N GLY A 290 28.57 18.57 10.81
CA GLY A 290 29.79 17.79 10.57
C GLY A 290 29.56 16.51 9.78
N VAL A 291 30.56 15.61 9.79
CA VAL A 291 30.48 14.29 9.14
C VAL A 291 30.82 13.19 10.15
N VAL A 292 30.19 12.02 10.01
CA VAL A 292 30.48 10.82 10.81
C VAL A 292 30.98 9.71 9.89
N PRO A 293 32.24 9.23 10.05
CA PRO A 293 32.73 8.09 9.27
C PRO A 293 31.93 6.82 9.55
N LEU A 294 31.63 6.06 8.50
CA LEU A 294 31.05 4.72 8.58
C LEU A 294 32.19 3.69 8.52
N ASN A 295 32.17 2.75 9.47
CA ASN A 295 33.09 1.61 9.51
C ASN A 295 32.47 0.37 8.86
#